data_AF-A0A973FIB1-F1
#
_entry.id   AF-A0A973FIB1-F1
#
_cell.length_a   1.000
_cell.length_b   1.000
_cell.length_c   1.000
_cell.angle_alpha   90.00
_cell.angle_beta   90.00
_cell.angle_gamma   90.00
#
_symmetry.space_group_name_H-M   'P 1'
#
loop_
_entity.id
_entity.type
_entity.pdbx_description
1 polymer ?
#
loop_
_entity_poly.entity_id
_entity_poly.type
_entity_poly.pdbx_seq_one_letter_code
_entity_poly.pdbx_strand_id
1 'polypeptide(L)'
;MMDDMIRQVEAAIDTCTRWHESGWAATFGVRNVEVPNLKAAESLPKTAVYRDEAVNYWLQVRLAGADTAESGRKALDALKRGDLEAAENALYFCQYIEKPLEGHAKTWIPLYEAFRSRNAA
;
A
#
# COMPACT_ATOMS: atom_id res chain seq x y z
N MET A 1 10.02 -13.60 17.55
CA MET A 1 10.48 -12.27 17.09
C MET A 1 10.39 -12.18 15.56
N MET A 2 11.02 -13.11 14.84
CA MET A 2 10.81 -13.26 13.39
C MET A 2 9.37 -13.66 13.05
N ASP A 3 8.73 -14.52 13.85
CA ASP A 3 7.32 -14.88 13.67
C ASP A 3 6.33 -13.71 13.80
N ASP A 4 6.64 -12.72 14.64
CA ASP A 4 5.83 -11.51 14.78
C ASP A 4 5.95 -10.63 13.53
N MET A 5 7.18 -10.45 13.03
CA MET A 5 7.42 -9.74 11.77
C MET A 5 6.76 -10.44 10.57
N ILE A 6 6.85 -11.77 10.50
CA ILE A 6 6.18 -12.58 9.47
C ILE A 6 4.67 -12.31 9.46
N ARG A 7 4.02 -12.34 10.62
CA ARG A 7 2.57 -12.05 10.73
C ARG A 7 2.24 -10.62 10.35
N GLN A 8 3.07 -9.65 10.73
CA GLN A 8 2.86 -8.25 10.36
C GLN A 8 3.00 -8.04 8.85
N VAL A 9 3.97 -8.70 8.21
CA VAL A 9 4.13 -8.66 6.74
C VAL A 9 2.95 -9.33 6.04
N GLU A 10 2.46 -10.47 6.53
CA GLU A 10 1.25 -11.12 5.99
C GLU A 10 0.03 -10.18 6.06
N ALA A 11 -0.20 -9.54 7.22
CA ALA A 11 -1.28 -8.57 7.39
C ALA A 11 -1.11 -7.33 6.50
N ALA A 12 0.13 -6.88 6.28
CA ALA A 12 0.44 -5.75 5.41
C ALA A 12 0.16 -6.04 3.94
N ILE A 13 0.48 -7.26 3.47
CA ILE A 13 0.14 -7.75 2.13
C ILE A 13 -1.39 -7.71 1.93
N ASP A 14 -2.14 -8.27 2.87
CA ASP A 14 -3.60 -8.29 2.80
C ASP A 14 -4.19 -6.87 2.80
N THR A 15 -3.61 -5.97 3.58
CA THR A 15 -4.04 -4.57 3.66
C THR A 15 -3.79 -3.84 2.34
N CYS A 16 -2.59 -3.92 1.78
CA CYS A 16 -2.24 -3.12 0.59
C CYS A 16 -2.94 -3.60 -0.68
N THR A 17 -3.25 -4.90 -0.80
CA THR A 17 -4.07 -5.39 -1.92
C THR A 17 -5.47 -4.78 -1.97
N ARG A 18 -5.98 -4.29 -0.83
CA ARG A 18 -7.33 -3.73 -0.69
C ARG A 18 -7.37 -2.22 -0.57
N TRP A 19 -6.26 -1.49 -0.72
CA TRP A 19 -6.25 -0.03 -0.61
C TRP A 19 -7.28 0.66 -1.52
N HIS A 20 -7.47 0.14 -2.73
CA HIS A 20 -8.46 0.67 -3.68
C HIS A 20 -9.92 0.39 -3.29
N GLU A 21 -10.16 -0.56 -2.38
CA GLU A 21 -11.48 -0.93 -1.85
C GLU A 21 -11.78 -0.20 -0.54
N SER A 22 -10.85 -0.28 0.42
CA SER A 22 -10.96 0.37 1.74
C SER A 22 -10.90 1.89 1.59
N GLY A 23 -9.99 2.35 0.73
CA GLY A 23 -9.85 3.72 0.33
C GLY A 23 -9.62 4.71 1.47
N TRP A 24 -9.84 5.98 1.17
CA TRP A 24 -9.67 7.14 2.04
C TRP A 24 -10.36 8.35 1.41
N ALA A 25 -10.49 9.45 2.16
CA ALA A 25 -11.17 10.68 1.72
C ALA A 25 -10.37 11.46 0.64
N ALA A 26 -10.13 10.83 -0.52
CA ALA A 26 -9.54 11.48 -1.68
C ALA A 26 -10.56 12.41 -2.34
N THR A 27 -10.15 13.63 -2.66
CA THR A 27 -11.02 14.66 -3.22
C THR A 27 -10.63 15.02 -4.65
N PHE A 28 -11.61 15.24 -5.53
CA PHE A 28 -11.39 15.47 -6.95
C PHE A 28 -12.16 16.68 -7.49
N GLY A 29 -11.61 17.28 -8.55
CA GLY A 29 -12.19 18.43 -9.24
C GLY A 29 -12.23 19.73 -8.42
N VAL A 30 -12.74 20.79 -9.05
CA VAL A 30 -12.71 22.17 -8.52
C VAL A 30 -13.52 22.39 -7.23
N ARG A 31 -14.36 21.43 -6.83
CA ARG A 31 -15.18 21.49 -5.62
C ARG A 31 -14.68 20.54 -4.52
N ASN A 32 -13.52 19.91 -4.70
CA ASN A 32 -12.97 18.92 -3.78
C ASN A 32 -14.00 17.84 -3.41
N VAL A 33 -14.66 17.26 -4.41
CA VAL A 33 -15.67 16.23 -4.17
C VAL A 33 -14.97 14.97 -3.67
N GLU A 34 -15.37 14.50 -2.50
CA GLU A 34 -14.83 13.25 -1.94
C GLU A 34 -15.29 12.05 -2.77
N VAL A 35 -14.33 11.23 -3.18
CA VAL A 35 -14.55 9.96 -3.88
C VAL A 35 -13.70 8.91 -3.18
N PRO A 36 -14.29 8.14 -2.24
CA PRO A 36 -13.52 7.46 -1.22
C PRO A 36 -12.82 6.18 -1.68
N ASN A 37 -13.18 5.59 -2.82
CA ASN A 37 -12.60 4.34 -3.32
C ASN A 37 -12.90 4.13 -4.82
N LEU A 38 -12.34 3.07 -5.40
CA LEU A 38 -12.52 2.75 -6.83
C LEU A 38 -14.00 2.58 -7.20
N LYS A 39 -14.76 1.87 -6.36
CA LYS A 39 -16.19 1.63 -6.59
C LYS A 39 -16.98 2.94 -6.65
N ALA A 40 -16.69 3.89 -5.76
CA ALA A 40 -17.31 5.20 -5.77
C ALA A 40 -16.96 5.98 -7.03
N ALA A 41 -15.70 5.93 -7.48
CA ALA A 41 -15.25 6.60 -8.69
C ALA A 41 -15.92 6.04 -9.96
N GLU A 42 -16.03 4.72 -10.06
CA GLU A 42 -16.69 4.05 -11.18
C GLU A 42 -18.19 4.35 -11.25
N SER A 43 -18.82 4.56 -10.09
CA SER A 43 -20.24 4.88 -9.93
C SER A 43 -20.58 6.35 -10.23
N LEU A 44 -19.59 7.23 -10.42
CA LEU A 44 -19.84 8.62 -10.78
C LEU A 44 -20.57 8.72 -12.13
N PRO A 45 -21.49 9.69 -12.29
CA PRO A 45 -22.13 9.96 -13.57
C PRO A 45 -21.09 10.23 -14.66
N LYS A 46 -21.32 9.74 -15.87
CA LYS A 46 -20.43 10.01 -17.03
C LYS A 46 -20.28 11.51 -17.35
N THR A 47 -21.22 12.34 -16.87
CA THR A 47 -21.20 13.80 -17.00
C THR A 47 -20.33 14.50 -15.94
N ALA A 48 -19.86 13.79 -14.92
CA ALA A 48 -18.98 14.36 -13.91
C ALA A 48 -17.58 14.58 -14.51
N VAL A 49 -17.18 15.84 -14.64
CA VAL A 49 -15.92 16.25 -15.28
C VAL A 49 -14.65 15.68 -14.61
N TYR A 50 -14.73 15.30 -13.33
CA TYR A 50 -13.63 14.74 -12.54
C TYR A 50 -13.66 13.22 -12.46
N ARG A 51 -14.60 12.55 -13.15
CA ARG A 51 -14.78 11.10 -13.08
C ARG A 51 -13.53 10.35 -13.52
N ASP A 52 -12.98 10.70 -14.68
CA ASP A 52 -11.85 9.96 -15.24
C ASP A 52 -10.58 10.16 -14.41
N GLU A 53 -10.39 11.35 -13.83
CA GLU A 53 -9.34 11.62 -12.84
C GLU A 53 -9.49 10.71 -11.61
N ALA A 54 -10.69 10.66 -11.02
CA ALA A 54 -10.96 9.83 -9.85
C ALA A 54 -10.76 8.33 -10.13
N VAL A 55 -11.27 7.84 -11.28
CA VAL A 55 -11.10 6.44 -11.68
C VAL A 55 -9.61 6.12 -11.88
N ASN A 56 -8.87 6.98 -12.60
CA ASN A 56 -7.45 6.75 -12.85
C ASN A 56 -6.63 6.74 -11.55
N TYR A 57 -6.91 7.64 -10.62
CA TYR A 57 -6.28 7.65 -9.30
C TYR A 57 -6.46 6.31 -8.58
N TRP A 58 -7.70 5.83 -8.46
CA TRP A 58 -7.97 4.59 -7.75
C TRP A 58 -7.45 3.34 -8.48
N LEU A 59 -7.38 3.37 -9.81
CA LEU A 59 -6.70 2.33 -10.58
C LEU A 59 -5.19 2.31 -10.31
N GLN A 60 -4.55 3.47 -10.19
CA GLN A 60 -3.14 3.58 -9.79
C GLN A 60 -2.93 3.07 -8.36
N VAL A 61 -3.83 3.39 -7.43
CA VAL A 61 -3.80 2.82 -6.06
C VAL A 61 -3.90 1.30 -6.10
N ARG A 62 -4.77 0.72 -6.95
CA ARG A 62 -4.88 -0.74 -7.11
C ARG A 62 -3.58 -1.36 -7.63
N LEU A 63 -2.95 -0.74 -8.63
CA LEU A 63 -1.67 -1.19 -9.17
C LEU A 63 -0.57 -1.11 -8.13
N ALA A 64 -0.44 0.03 -7.44
CA ALA A 64 0.52 0.21 -6.37
C ALA A 64 0.33 -0.80 -5.23
N GLY A 65 -0.93 -1.10 -4.85
CA GLY A 65 -1.25 -2.13 -3.88
C GLY A 65 -0.79 -3.53 -4.30
N ALA A 66 -0.95 -3.87 -5.59
CA ALA A 66 -0.51 -5.15 -6.15
C ALA A 66 1.03 -5.27 -6.23
N ASP A 67 1.71 -4.22 -6.71
CA ASP A 67 3.18 -4.18 -6.78
C ASP A 67 3.80 -4.26 -5.38
N THR A 68 3.23 -3.50 -4.44
CA THR A 68 3.63 -3.55 -3.02
C THR A 68 3.43 -4.94 -2.44
N ALA A 69 2.30 -5.59 -2.72
CA ALA A 69 2.01 -6.94 -2.25
C ALA A 69 3.00 -7.98 -2.82
N GLU A 70 3.43 -7.82 -4.08
CA GLU A 70 4.45 -8.69 -4.67
C GLU A 70 5.79 -8.53 -3.96
N SER A 71 6.20 -7.31 -3.67
CA SER A 71 7.41 -7.06 -2.87
C SER A 71 7.27 -7.60 -1.44
N GLY A 72 6.10 -7.45 -0.83
CA GLY A 72 5.79 -8.00 0.49
C GLY A 72 5.93 -9.52 0.53
N ARG A 73 5.48 -10.23 -0.51
CA ARG A 73 5.70 -11.68 -0.64
C ARG A 73 7.18 -12.05 -0.71
N LYS A 74 8.00 -11.27 -1.43
CA LYS A 74 9.46 -11.46 -1.46
C LYS A 74 10.08 -11.27 -0.07
N ALA A 75 9.63 -10.25 0.68
CA ALA A 75 10.06 -10.04 2.07
C ALA A 75 9.66 -11.23 2.96
N LEU A 76 8.43 -11.71 2.84
CA LEU A 76 7.91 -12.85 3.59
C LEU A 76 8.74 -14.13 3.35
N ASP A 77 9.04 -14.43 2.09
CA ASP A 77 9.85 -15.59 1.72
C ASP A 77 11.29 -15.46 2.23
N ALA A 78 11.89 -14.26 2.14
CA ALA A 78 13.22 -13.99 2.69
C ALA A 78 13.26 -14.17 4.22
N LEU A 79 12.27 -13.64 4.94
CA LEU A 79 12.12 -13.82 6.39
C LEU A 79 12.01 -15.31 6.76
N LYS A 80 11.20 -16.08 6.03
CA LYS A 80 11.05 -17.53 6.26
C LYS A 80 12.34 -18.32 6.05
N ARG A 81 13.26 -17.82 5.21
CA ARG A 81 14.58 -18.42 4.95
C ARG A 81 15.69 -17.87 5.86
N GLY A 82 15.39 -16.89 6.72
CA GLY A 82 16.38 -16.21 7.54
C GLY A 82 17.31 -15.26 6.76
N ASP A 83 16.94 -14.91 5.52
CA ASP A 83 17.71 -14.00 4.66
C ASP A 83 17.34 -12.55 5.00
N LEU A 84 18.03 -11.98 5.99
CA LEU A 84 17.72 -10.66 6.52
C LEU A 84 18.01 -9.54 5.51
N GLU A 85 19.04 -9.66 4.69
CA GLU A 85 19.39 -8.65 3.68
C GLU A 85 18.34 -8.60 2.57
N ALA A 86 17.91 -9.76 2.05
CA ALA A 86 16.82 -9.80 1.07
C ALA A 86 15.49 -9.32 1.65
N ALA A 87 15.21 -9.64 2.92
CA ALA A 87 14.02 -9.13 3.61
C ALA A 87 14.05 -7.61 3.74
N GLU A 88 15.20 -7.03 4.12
CA GLU A 88 15.38 -5.58 4.24
C GLU A 88 15.12 -4.86 2.92
N ASN A 89 15.75 -5.34 1.84
CA ASN A 89 15.61 -4.75 0.51
C ASN A 89 14.16 -4.79 0.01
N ALA A 90 13.47 -5.92 0.24
CA ALA A 90 12.07 -6.06 -0.14
C ALA A 90 11.14 -5.17 0.70
N LEU A 91 11.38 -5.04 2.02
CA LEU A 91 10.64 -4.13 2.90
C LEU A 91 10.88 -2.66 2.54
N TYR A 92 12.11 -2.29 2.20
CA TYR A 92 12.45 -0.96 1.69
C TYR A 92 11.68 -0.65 0.41
N PHE A 93 11.58 -1.61 -0.52
CA PHE A 93 10.82 -1.39 -1.75
C PHE A 93 9.32 -1.22 -1.48
N CYS A 94 8.76 -1.96 -0.51
CA CYS A 94 7.35 -1.79 -0.12
C CYS A 94 7.05 -0.37 0.38
N GLN A 95 7.88 0.17 1.30
CA GLN A 95 7.66 1.56 1.77
C GLN A 95 7.86 2.58 0.66
N TYR A 96 8.75 2.32 -0.30
CA TYR A 96 8.99 3.23 -1.42
C TYR A 96 7.77 3.34 -2.34
N ILE A 97 7.09 2.22 -2.62
CA ILE A 97 5.83 2.21 -3.37
C ILE A 97 4.70 2.87 -2.56
N GLU A 98 4.69 2.73 -1.23
CA GLU A 98 3.69 3.36 -0.36
C GLU A 98 3.86 4.89 -0.23
N LYS A 99 5.06 5.44 -0.40
CA LYS A 99 5.34 6.88 -0.19
C LYS A 99 4.38 7.86 -0.86
N PRO A 100 3.98 7.69 -2.14
CA PRO A 100 2.97 8.55 -2.77
C PRO A 100 1.60 8.54 -2.06
N LEU A 101 1.37 7.57 -1.20
CA LEU A 101 0.13 7.32 -0.46
C LEU A 101 0.30 7.57 1.06
N GLU A 102 1.45 8.02 1.55
CA GLU A 102 1.83 8.11 2.99
C GLU A 102 0.84 8.92 3.86
N GLY A 103 0.10 9.85 3.25
CA GLY A 103 -1.01 10.58 3.90
C GLY A 103 -2.24 9.73 4.23
N HIS A 104 -2.31 8.50 3.70
CA HIS A 104 -3.49 7.64 3.72
C HIS A 104 -3.15 6.19 4.07
N ALA A 105 -2.08 5.64 3.49
CA ALA A 105 -1.56 4.30 3.78
C ALA A 105 -0.36 4.40 4.73
N LYS A 106 -0.40 3.62 5.82
CA LYS A 106 0.62 3.63 6.91
C LYS A 106 1.07 2.21 7.26
N THR A 107 1.22 1.38 6.25
CA THR A 107 1.38 -0.06 6.38
C THR A 107 2.86 -0.44 6.44
N TRP A 108 3.66 0.05 5.50
CA TRP A 108 5.01 -0.46 5.22
C TRP A 108 6.12 0.38 5.83
N ILE A 109 5.93 1.71 5.94
CA ILE A 109 6.92 2.59 6.58
C ILE A 109 7.20 2.15 8.04
N PRO A 110 6.19 1.98 8.92
CA PRO A 110 6.46 1.57 10.30
C PRO A 110 7.06 0.15 10.39
N LEU A 111 6.69 -0.73 9.46
CA LEU A 111 7.23 -2.09 9.40
C LEU A 111 8.72 -2.11 9.04
N TYR A 112 9.11 -1.32 8.04
CA TYR A 112 10.51 -1.19 7.64
C TYR A 112 11.36 -0.60 8.77
N GLU A 113 10.87 0.47 9.43
CA GLU A 113 11.56 1.08 10.57
C GLU A 113 11.72 0.08 11.72
N ALA A 114 10.65 -0.65 12.08
CA ALA A 114 10.71 -1.68 13.11
C ALA A 114 11.69 -2.80 12.77
N PHE A 115 11.76 -3.22 11.51
CA PHE A 115 12.73 -4.23 11.05
C PHE A 115 14.17 -3.72 11.19
N ARG A 116 14.46 -2.51 10.72
CA ARG A 116 15.79 -1.88 10.83
C ARG A 116 16.25 -1.73 12.27
N SER A 117 15.38 -1.22 13.15
CA SER A 117 15.73 -1.03 14.57
C SER A 117 16.04 -2.35 15.29
N ARG A 118 15.39 -3.45 14.91
CA ARG A 118 15.59 -4.77 15.53
C ARG A 118 16.88 -5.45 15.07
N ASN A 119 17.38 -5.12 13.88
CA ASN A 119 18.58 -5.73 13.28
C ASN A 119 19.83 -4.85 13.34
N ALA A 120 19.72 -3.62 13.85
CA ALA A 120 20.84 -2.72 14.06
C ALA A 120 21.58 -2.93 15.41
N ALA A 121 21.20 -3.97 16.18
CA ALA A 121 21.79 -4.36 17.46
C ALA A 121 22.52 -5.71 17.32
#